data_AF-A0A550GSL1-F1
#
_entry.id   AF-A0A550GSL1-F1
#
_cell.length_a   1.000
_cell.length_b   1.000
_cell.length_c   1.000
_cell.angle_alpha   90.00
_cell.angle_beta   90.00
_cell.angle_gamma   90.00
#
_symmetry.space_group_name_H-M   'P 1'
#
loop_
_entity.id
_entity.type
_entity.pdbx_description
1 polymer ?
#
loop_
_entity_poly.entity_id
_entity_poly.type
_entity_poly.pdbx_seq_one_letter_code
_entity_poly.pdbx_strand_id
1 'polypeptide(L)'
;IVDLDGEPILPQKIVELERIEFDGPDYVVEGLAYCEPSEVLVVNQATGANIYRIWINRIDLLFEEGFDVLGFASSTALNRGFRVWASSPEGVYLAELAGYFQGKGLPILVPWLIVVLNVVVTMLNSYYERRHDISIYSSVGMNPSHISGVFLAEAAVIGVVAGSLGYLLGLGTYKFIYMVTPTLQVKQKVSAFWSLAAIGMSLSAVLMGGVVAIRNSTVITPSLRRRWRTERGGGVAEPYVVPVPVHVYEEEVERFVGFLESRLRGAQGGRELATRMIRVTEAAEPRGWVITFSYVTVNANMTGIYTRNALTVEQGGDGAYLVKFLCEGNEEGVRATGGLMRRIGLDWGLERARVVAG
;
A
#
# COMPACT_ATOMS: atom_id res chain seq x y z
N ILE A 1 45.34 -32.00 -43.09
CA ILE A 1 45.43 -31.61 -41.67
C ILE A 1 44.00 -31.45 -41.20
N VAL A 2 43.63 -32.21 -40.18
CA VAL A 2 42.27 -32.23 -39.59
C VAL A 2 42.38 -31.61 -38.20
N ASP A 3 41.38 -30.82 -37.83
CA ASP A 3 41.24 -30.19 -36.52
C ASP A 3 40.82 -31.25 -35.47
N LEU A 4 40.78 -30.84 -34.20
CA LEU A 4 40.50 -31.69 -33.03
C LEU A 4 39.12 -32.36 -33.06
N ASP A 5 38.19 -31.89 -33.88
CA ASP A 5 36.86 -32.45 -34.12
C ASP A 5 36.81 -33.40 -35.33
N GLY A 6 37.94 -33.64 -35.99
CA GLY A 6 38.04 -34.45 -37.20
C GLY A 6 37.59 -33.72 -38.47
N GLU A 7 37.25 -32.44 -38.39
CA GLU A 7 36.91 -31.60 -39.54
C GLU A 7 38.16 -30.92 -40.14
N PRO A 8 38.15 -30.52 -41.42
CA PRO A 8 39.26 -29.77 -42.02
C PRO A 8 39.57 -28.49 -41.25
N ILE A 9 40.86 -28.18 -41.07
CA ILE A 9 41.31 -26.89 -40.48
C ILE A 9 41.05 -25.68 -41.39
N LEU A 10 40.50 -25.92 -42.58
CA LEU A 10 40.23 -24.87 -43.55
C LEU A 10 39.01 -24.06 -43.09
N PRO A 11 39.00 -22.73 -43.29
CA PRO A 11 37.82 -21.93 -43.00
C PRO A 11 36.66 -22.35 -43.89
N GLN A 12 35.44 -22.07 -43.43
CA GLN A 12 34.22 -22.30 -44.20
C GLN A 12 33.83 -21.04 -44.98
N LYS A 13 33.34 -21.23 -46.20
CA LYS A 13 32.70 -20.21 -47.04
C LYS A 13 31.22 -20.50 -47.18
N ILE A 14 30.45 -19.43 -47.35
CA ILE A 14 29.03 -19.53 -47.70
C ILE A 14 28.96 -19.88 -49.18
N VAL A 15 28.27 -20.97 -49.51
CA VAL A 15 28.00 -21.40 -50.88
C VAL A 15 26.50 -21.42 -51.12
N GLU A 16 26.11 -21.05 -52.32
CA GLU A 16 24.74 -21.22 -52.80
C GLU A 16 24.51 -22.72 -53.08
N LEU A 17 23.62 -23.33 -52.31
CA LEU A 17 23.25 -24.74 -52.47
C LEU A 17 22.16 -24.90 -53.52
N GLU A 18 21.15 -24.04 -53.47
CA GLU A 18 19.99 -24.12 -54.36
C GLU A 18 19.45 -22.72 -54.64
N ARG A 19 19.15 -22.45 -55.92
CA ARG A 19 18.44 -21.24 -56.37
C ARG A 19 17.04 -21.61 -56.79
N ILE A 20 16.05 -21.05 -56.12
CA ILE A 20 14.65 -21.18 -56.52
C ILE A 20 14.27 -19.89 -57.23
N GLU A 21 14.23 -19.95 -58.57
CA GLU A 21 13.75 -18.85 -59.41
C GLU A 21 12.25 -18.65 -59.20
N PHE A 22 11.87 -17.42 -58.85
CA PHE A 22 10.48 -17.01 -58.65
C PHE A 22 10.23 -15.72 -59.45
N ASP A 23 8.97 -15.38 -59.73
CA ASP A 23 8.59 -14.14 -60.44
C ASP A 23 8.73 -12.91 -59.49
N GLY A 24 9.95 -12.69 -59.01
CA GLY A 24 10.36 -11.83 -57.89
C GLY A 24 11.85 -12.02 -57.54
N PRO A 25 12.34 -11.59 -56.36
CA PRO A 25 13.72 -11.88 -55.96
C PRO A 25 13.91 -13.39 -55.75
N ASP A 26 14.95 -13.95 -56.38
CA ASP A 26 15.32 -15.35 -56.24
C ASP A 26 15.49 -15.74 -54.78
N TYR A 27 14.96 -16.91 -54.41
CA TYR A 27 15.23 -17.51 -53.12
C TYR A 27 16.52 -18.32 -53.21
N VAL A 28 17.57 -17.85 -52.55
CA VAL A 28 18.86 -18.54 -52.46
C VAL A 28 18.93 -19.28 -51.14
N VAL A 29 19.07 -20.61 -51.22
CA VAL A 29 19.39 -21.45 -50.06
C VAL A 29 20.91 -21.48 -49.93
N GLU A 30 21.41 -20.86 -48.87
CA GLU A 30 22.83 -20.80 -48.55
C GLU A 30 23.25 -21.96 -47.64
N GLY A 31 24.44 -22.49 -47.86
CA GLY A 31 25.08 -23.53 -47.04
C GLY A 31 26.52 -23.18 -46.72
N LEU A 32 27.15 -23.99 -45.87
CA LEU A 32 28.56 -23.86 -45.52
C LEU A 32 29.37 -24.97 -46.21
N ALA A 33 30.44 -24.59 -46.88
CA ALA A 33 31.42 -25.51 -47.45
C ALA A 33 32.84 -25.08 -47.06
N TYR A 34 33.78 -26.01 -47.00
CA TYR A 34 35.18 -25.69 -46.74
C TYR A 34 35.79 -24.93 -47.92
N CYS A 35 36.60 -23.90 -47.62
CA CYS A 35 37.40 -23.20 -48.62
C CYS A 35 38.43 -24.16 -49.22
N GLU A 36 38.71 -24.02 -50.51
CA GLU A 36 39.83 -24.70 -51.15
C GLU A 36 41.15 -24.07 -50.69
N PRO A 37 42.29 -24.81 -50.71
CA PRO A 37 43.58 -24.26 -50.34
C PRO A 37 43.99 -23.01 -51.14
N SER A 38 43.48 -22.84 -52.36
CA SER A 38 43.67 -21.68 -53.23
C SER A 38 42.90 -20.42 -52.76
N GLU A 39 41.87 -20.60 -51.94
CA GLU A 39 40.99 -19.54 -51.45
C GLU A 39 41.40 -19.04 -50.06
N VAL A 40 42.39 -19.68 -49.43
CA VAL A 40 42.85 -19.36 -48.08
C VAL A 40 44.14 -18.56 -48.11
N LEU A 41 44.10 -17.36 -47.54
CA LEU A 41 45.28 -16.51 -47.38
C LEU A 41 45.72 -16.50 -45.91
N VAL A 42 46.96 -16.94 -45.65
CA VAL A 42 47.58 -16.85 -44.32
C VAL A 42 48.45 -15.61 -44.27
N VAL A 43 48.10 -14.67 -43.39
CA VAL A 43 48.83 -13.40 -43.20
C VAL A 43 49.20 -13.20 -41.74
N ASN A 44 50.24 -12.41 -41.49
CA ASN A 44 50.53 -11.93 -40.13
C ASN A 44 49.51 -10.87 -39.69
N GLN A 45 49.46 -10.60 -38.38
CA GLN A 45 48.52 -9.64 -37.80
C GLN A 45 48.65 -8.22 -38.39
N ALA A 46 49.89 -7.76 -38.63
CA ALA A 46 50.16 -6.43 -39.16
C ALA A 46 49.59 -6.23 -40.57
N THR A 47 49.71 -7.24 -41.43
CA THR A 47 49.16 -7.24 -42.79
C THR A 47 47.64 -7.43 -42.75
N GLY A 48 47.14 -8.33 -41.91
CA GLY A 48 45.70 -8.57 -41.74
C GLY A 48 44.92 -7.34 -41.27
N ALA A 49 45.51 -6.50 -40.41
CA ALA A 49 44.89 -5.27 -39.93
C ALA A 49 44.61 -4.23 -41.03
N ASN A 50 45.32 -4.32 -42.18
CA ASN A 50 45.14 -3.42 -43.31
C ASN A 50 44.13 -3.93 -44.34
N ILE A 51 43.56 -5.13 -44.15
CA ILE A 51 42.54 -5.69 -45.03
C ILE A 51 41.18 -5.10 -44.64
N TYR A 52 40.48 -4.48 -45.60
CA TYR A 52 39.12 -3.98 -45.40
C TYR A 52 38.09 -5.08 -45.68
N ARG A 53 36.95 -5.05 -44.97
CA ARG A 53 35.83 -6.03 -45.08
C ARG A 53 36.12 -7.46 -44.62
N ILE A 54 36.81 -7.60 -43.50
CA ILE A 54 37.01 -8.88 -42.80
C ILE A 54 35.92 -9.10 -41.75
N TRP A 55 35.47 -10.36 -41.62
CA TRP A 55 34.58 -10.83 -40.56
C TRP A 55 35.35 -11.82 -39.68
N ILE A 56 35.21 -11.69 -38.36
CA ILE A 56 35.85 -12.61 -37.42
C ILE A 56 34.98 -13.86 -37.32
N ASN A 57 35.51 -15.00 -37.77
CA ASN A 57 34.82 -16.29 -37.66
C ASN A 57 35.25 -17.04 -36.39
N ARG A 58 36.56 -17.21 -36.18
CA ARG A 58 37.15 -17.93 -35.04
C ARG A 58 38.30 -17.12 -34.43
N ILE A 59 38.49 -17.26 -33.12
CA ILE A 59 39.66 -16.75 -32.41
C ILE A 59 40.25 -17.92 -31.65
N ASP A 60 41.48 -18.29 -32.02
CA ASP A 60 42.22 -19.37 -31.37
C ASP A 60 43.25 -18.76 -30.41
N LEU A 61 43.22 -19.19 -29.15
CA LEU A 61 44.08 -18.68 -28.09
C LEU A 61 44.92 -19.82 -27.54
N LEU A 62 46.24 -19.61 -27.48
CA LEU A 62 47.16 -20.51 -26.80
C LEU A 62 47.52 -19.90 -25.44
N PHE A 63 47.25 -20.64 -24.37
CA PHE A 63 47.57 -20.22 -23.01
C PHE A 63 48.89 -20.83 -22.54
N GLU A 64 49.54 -20.16 -21.58
CA GLU A 64 50.73 -20.71 -20.91
C GLU A 64 50.38 -21.94 -20.07
N GLU A 65 51.38 -22.82 -19.84
CA GLU A 65 51.20 -24.01 -19.01
C GLU A 65 50.74 -23.65 -17.59
N GLY A 66 49.75 -24.38 -17.07
CA GLY A 66 49.16 -24.17 -15.74
C GLY A 66 47.97 -23.20 -15.69
N PHE A 67 47.56 -22.61 -16.83
CA PHE A 67 46.34 -21.82 -16.92
C PHE A 67 45.07 -22.69 -16.88
N ASP A 68 44.03 -22.25 -16.17
CA ASP A 68 42.74 -22.96 -16.11
C ASP A 68 41.92 -22.72 -17.40
N VAL A 69 42.24 -23.49 -18.44
CA VAL A 69 41.59 -23.42 -19.76
C VAL A 69 40.10 -23.78 -19.65
N LEU A 70 39.73 -24.75 -18.81
CA LEU A 70 38.34 -25.20 -18.66
C LEU A 70 37.47 -24.17 -17.94
N GLY A 71 37.99 -23.54 -16.89
CA GLY A 71 37.33 -22.43 -16.20
C GLY A 71 37.16 -21.22 -17.12
N PHE A 72 38.18 -20.91 -17.93
CA PHE A 72 38.10 -19.83 -18.91
C PHE A 72 37.04 -20.11 -19.99
N ALA A 73 37.02 -21.33 -20.54
CA ALA A 73 36.03 -21.73 -21.55
C ALA A 73 34.60 -21.69 -21.01
N SER A 74 34.39 -22.24 -19.81
CA SER A 74 33.08 -22.19 -19.14
C SER A 74 32.63 -20.76 -18.87
N SER A 75 33.52 -19.92 -18.33
CA SER A 75 33.19 -18.52 -18.04
C SER A 75 32.91 -17.70 -19.30
N THR A 76 33.61 -17.98 -20.39
CA THR A 76 33.43 -17.31 -21.68
C THR A 76 32.11 -17.71 -22.32
N ALA A 77 31.78 -19.01 -22.32
CA ALA A 77 30.49 -19.51 -22.78
C ALA A 77 29.32 -18.90 -21.98
N LEU A 78 29.44 -18.85 -20.65
CA LEU A 78 28.40 -18.31 -19.76
C LEU A 78 28.22 -16.78 -19.85
N ASN A 79 29.32 -16.04 -20.01
CA ASN A 79 29.28 -14.58 -19.95
C ASN A 79 29.06 -13.92 -21.30
N ARG A 80 29.65 -14.48 -22.37
CA ARG A 80 29.62 -13.92 -23.73
C ARG A 80 28.66 -14.67 -24.64
N GLY A 81 28.23 -15.89 -24.28
CA GLY A 81 27.40 -16.73 -25.14
C GLY A 81 28.16 -17.31 -26.33
N PHE A 82 29.49 -17.36 -26.27
CA PHE A 82 30.30 -17.98 -27.31
C PHE A 82 30.32 -19.50 -27.16
N ARG A 83 30.41 -20.20 -28.30
CA ARG A 83 30.72 -21.63 -28.33
C ARG A 83 32.23 -21.78 -28.24
N VAL A 84 32.73 -22.37 -27.16
CA VAL A 84 34.17 -22.42 -26.88
C VAL A 84 34.63 -23.87 -26.82
N TRP A 85 35.64 -24.18 -27.63
CA TRP A 85 36.36 -25.45 -27.58
C TRP A 85 37.59 -25.28 -26.69
N ALA A 86 37.77 -26.19 -25.72
CA ALA A 86 38.90 -26.21 -24.81
C ALA A 86 39.66 -27.52 -24.93
N SER A 87 40.97 -27.45 -25.12
CA SER A 87 41.86 -28.61 -25.10
C SER A 87 42.58 -28.69 -23.76
N SER A 88 42.49 -29.83 -23.10
CA SER A 88 43.13 -30.17 -21.83
C SER A 88 43.93 -31.48 -22.02
N PRO A 89 44.96 -31.78 -21.20
CA PRO A 89 45.66 -33.07 -21.26
C PRO A 89 44.73 -34.30 -21.14
N GLU A 90 43.57 -34.14 -20.53
CA GLU A 90 42.56 -35.20 -20.37
C GLU A 90 41.65 -35.38 -21.60
N GLY A 91 41.58 -34.39 -22.50
CA GLY A 91 40.72 -34.42 -23.68
C GLY A 91 40.25 -33.06 -24.15
N VAL A 92 39.33 -33.06 -25.12
CA VAL A 92 38.73 -31.86 -25.72
C VAL A 92 37.30 -31.70 -25.19
N TYR A 93 36.97 -30.50 -24.73
CA TYR A 93 35.69 -30.16 -24.12
C TYR A 93 35.00 -29.03 -24.90
N LEU A 94 33.70 -29.17 -25.12
CA LEU A 94 32.85 -28.14 -25.71
C LEU A 94 32.07 -27.43 -24.60
N ALA A 95 32.38 -26.16 -24.36
CA ALA A 95 31.62 -25.28 -23.48
C ALA A 95 30.62 -24.47 -24.30
N GLU A 96 29.34 -24.76 -24.12
CA GLU A 96 28.23 -24.09 -24.80
C GLU A 96 27.13 -23.72 -23.82
N LEU A 97 26.55 -22.54 -23.99
CA LEU A 97 25.42 -22.09 -23.18
C LEU A 97 24.15 -22.85 -23.60
N ALA A 98 23.81 -23.92 -22.90
CA ALA A 98 22.53 -24.59 -23.07
C ALA A 98 21.36 -23.66 -22.71
N GLY A 99 20.17 -23.92 -23.26
CA GLY A 99 18.98 -23.06 -23.13
C GLY A 99 18.74 -22.60 -21.69
N TYR A 100 18.71 -21.28 -21.47
CA TYR A 100 18.53 -20.69 -20.15
C TYR A 100 17.06 -20.27 -19.93
N PHE A 101 16.48 -20.68 -18.81
CA PHE A 101 15.18 -20.16 -18.37
C PHE A 101 15.35 -18.76 -17.78
N GLN A 102 15.09 -17.71 -18.56
CA GLN A 102 15.03 -16.34 -18.06
C GLN A 102 13.59 -15.93 -17.74
N GLY A 103 13.18 -16.11 -16.48
CA GLY A 103 11.94 -15.49 -15.99
C GLY A 103 12.11 -13.97 -15.91
N LYS A 104 11.54 -13.21 -16.86
CA LYS A 104 11.46 -11.73 -16.78
C LYS A 104 10.09 -11.29 -16.25
N GLY A 105 10.10 -10.39 -15.29
CA GLY A 105 8.94 -9.56 -14.91
C GLY A 105 7.91 -10.24 -14.02
N LEU A 106 7.01 -11.03 -14.60
CA LEU A 106 5.77 -11.48 -13.94
C LEU A 106 5.99 -12.33 -12.67
N PRO A 107 6.98 -13.26 -12.60
CA PRO A 107 7.22 -14.04 -11.39
C PRO A 107 7.69 -13.22 -10.18
N ILE A 108 8.24 -12.02 -10.41
CA ILE A 108 8.80 -11.14 -9.36
C ILE A 108 7.70 -10.26 -8.77
N LEU A 109 6.67 -9.92 -9.56
CA LEU A 109 5.56 -9.06 -9.14
C LEU A 109 4.76 -9.65 -7.99
N VAL A 110 4.49 -10.97 -8.02
CA VAL A 110 3.65 -11.63 -7.01
C VAL A 110 4.30 -11.60 -5.62
N PRO A 111 5.56 -12.08 -5.42
CA PRO A 111 6.24 -11.96 -4.13
C PRO A 111 6.38 -10.52 -3.68
N TRP A 112 6.68 -9.60 -4.61
CA TRP A 112 6.79 -8.18 -4.29
C TRP A 112 5.49 -7.61 -3.73
N LEU A 113 4.36 -7.89 -4.37
CA LEU A 113 3.05 -7.42 -3.92
C LEU A 113 2.69 -7.99 -2.53
N ILE A 114 3.00 -9.26 -2.29
CA ILE A 114 2.79 -9.89 -0.98
C ILE A 114 3.58 -9.17 0.11
N VAL A 115 4.86 -8.84 -0.16
CA VAL A 115 5.70 -8.08 0.77
C VAL A 115 5.13 -6.70 1.05
N VAL A 116 4.72 -5.96 0.00
CA VAL A 116 4.11 -4.63 0.15
C VAL A 116 2.85 -4.70 1.01
N LEU A 117 1.95 -5.64 0.72
CA LEU A 117 0.71 -5.83 1.49
C LEU A 117 0.99 -6.19 2.94
N ASN A 118 1.98 -7.05 3.21
CA ASN A 118 2.35 -7.42 4.57
C ASN A 118 2.90 -6.23 5.36
N VAL A 119 3.75 -5.41 4.73
CA VAL A 119 4.27 -4.16 5.31
C VAL A 119 3.13 -3.19 5.62
N VAL A 120 2.16 -3.04 4.71
CA VAL A 120 0.98 -2.18 4.94
C VAL A 120 0.16 -2.67 6.13
N VAL A 121 -0.12 -3.97 6.22
CA VAL A 121 -0.89 -4.57 7.33
C VAL A 121 -0.17 -4.41 8.66
N THR A 122 1.14 -4.66 8.70
CA THR A 122 1.94 -4.52 9.93
C THR A 122 2.06 -3.06 10.38
N MET A 123 2.26 -2.11 9.46
CA MET A 123 2.26 -0.68 9.77
C MET A 123 0.90 -0.19 10.27
N LEU A 124 -0.19 -0.68 9.68
CA LEU A 124 -1.55 -0.39 10.17
C LEU A 124 -1.73 -0.90 11.61
N ASN A 125 -1.35 -2.15 11.90
CA ASN A 125 -1.44 -2.72 13.24
C ASN A 125 -0.61 -1.96 14.27
N SER A 126 0.66 -1.67 13.97
CA SER A 126 1.54 -0.91 14.87
C SER A 126 0.96 0.47 15.17
N TYR A 127 0.33 1.13 14.19
CA TYR A 127 -0.33 2.41 14.41
C TYR A 127 -1.59 2.30 15.28
N TYR A 128 -2.38 1.22 15.14
CA TYR A 128 -3.52 0.96 16.03
C TYR A 128 -3.11 0.79 17.48
N GLU A 129 -1.95 0.18 17.73
CA GLU A 129 -1.39 0.04 19.08
C GLU A 129 -0.88 1.39 19.63
N ARG A 130 -0.29 2.24 18.79
CA ARG A 130 0.28 3.55 19.16
C ARG A 130 -0.74 4.70 19.28
N ARG A 131 -2.04 4.41 19.28
CA ARG A 131 -3.12 5.39 19.50
C ARG A 131 -2.98 6.17 20.81
N HIS A 132 -2.50 5.48 21.85
CA HIS A 132 -2.28 6.07 23.16
C HIS A 132 -1.19 7.15 23.10
N ASP A 133 -0.10 6.90 22.38
CA ASP A 133 1.02 7.83 22.25
C ASP A 133 0.61 9.10 21.49
N ILE A 134 -0.25 8.97 20.47
CA ILE A 134 -0.80 10.12 19.73
C ILE A 134 -1.63 11.02 20.66
N SER A 135 -2.38 10.43 21.59
CA SER A 135 -3.13 11.17 22.61
C SER A 135 -2.20 11.94 23.56
N ILE A 136 -1.04 11.37 23.91
CA ILE A 136 -0.01 12.05 24.71
C ILE A 136 0.58 13.24 23.94
N TYR A 137 1.01 13.03 22.70
CA TYR A 137 1.58 14.11 21.87
C TYR A 137 0.58 15.24 21.61
N SER A 138 -0.71 14.90 21.42
CA SER A 138 -1.77 15.90 21.32
C SER A 138 -1.99 16.66 22.63
N SER A 139 -1.77 16.02 23.79
CA SER A 139 -1.94 16.65 25.11
C SER A 139 -0.81 17.64 25.42
N VAL A 140 0.36 17.46 24.80
CA VAL A 140 1.49 18.41 24.83
C VAL A 140 1.31 19.54 23.80
N GLY A 141 0.23 19.52 23.02
CA GLY A 141 -0.11 20.57 22.06
C GLY A 141 0.51 20.42 20.66
N MET A 142 1.05 19.24 20.32
CA MET A 142 1.57 19.01 18.97
C MET A 142 0.46 18.97 17.93
N ASN A 143 0.68 19.66 16.81
CA ASN A 143 -0.19 19.59 15.64
C ASN A 143 -0.20 18.15 15.06
N PRO A 144 -1.35 17.56 14.74
CA PRO A 144 -1.46 16.26 14.07
C PRO A 144 -0.53 16.07 12.85
N SER A 145 -0.23 17.15 12.12
CA SER A 145 0.73 17.12 11.00
C SER A 145 2.19 16.89 11.43
N HIS A 146 2.59 17.37 12.61
CA HIS A 146 3.93 17.11 13.14
C HIS A 146 4.04 15.68 13.65
N ILE A 147 2.98 15.17 14.29
CA ILE A 147 2.91 13.80 14.78
C ILE A 147 3.06 12.82 13.61
N SER A 148 2.30 13.03 12.52
CA SER A 148 2.42 12.19 11.32
C SER A 148 3.79 12.28 10.65
N GLY A 149 4.44 13.44 10.69
CA GLY A 149 5.81 13.62 10.20
C GLY A 149 6.83 12.76 10.96
N VAL A 150 6.72 12.67 12.29
CA VAL A 150 7.61 11.83 13.12
C VAL A 150 7.44 10.34 12.78
N PHE A 151 6.20 9.86 12.68
CA PHE A 151 5.94 8.47 12.30
C PHE A 151 6.43 8.14 10.89
N LEU A 152 6.30 9.07 9.94
CA LEU A 152 6.81 8.87 8.58
C LEU A 152 8.35 8.81 8.56
N ALA A 153 9.02 9.61 9.38
CA ALA A 153 10.47 9.57 9.54
C ALA A 153 10.94 8.25 10.15
N GLU A 154 10.27 7.75 11.20
CA GLU A 154 10.56 6.43 11.79
C GLU A 154 10.40 5.31 10.75
N ALA A 155 9.29 5.35 10.00
CA ALA A 155 9.02 4.41 8.93
C ALA A 155 10.11 4.45 7.85
N ALA A 156 10.58 5.64 7.45
CA ALA A 156 11.66 5.79 6.49
C ALA A 156 12.98 5.16 6.98
N VAL A 157 13.35 5.38 8.24
CA VAL A 157 14.57 4.78 8.83
C VAL A 157 14.46 3.26 8.85
N ILE A 158 13.32 2.71 9.27
CA ILE A 158 13.07 1.27 9.27
C ILE A 158 13.17 0.71 7.84
N GLY A 159 12.59 1.38 6.86
CA GLY A 159 12.65 0.97 5.45
C GLY A 159 14.08 0.93 4.90
N VAL A 160 14.90 1.94 5.21
CA VAL A 160 16.30 1.97 4.76
C VAL A 160 17.12 0.85 5.42
N VAL A 161 16.98 0.65 6.73
CA VAL A 161 17.72 -0.39 7.46
C VAL A 161 17.29 -1.79 7.01
N ALA A 162 15.99 -2.03 6.92
CA ALA A 162 15.44 -3.32 6.48
C ALA A 162 15.79 -3.62 5.02
N GLY A 163 15.70 -2.63 4.12
CA GLY A 163 16.08 -2.78 2.72
C GLY A 163 17.57 -3.09 2.54
N SER A 164 18.43 -2.43 3.32
CA SER A 164 19.89 -2.66 3.32
C SER A 164 20.22 -4.08 3.81
N LEU A 165 19.65 -4.50 4.94
CA LEU A 165 19.83 -5.84 5.50
C LEU A 165 19.28 -6.92 4.56
N GLY A 166 18.09 -6.70 4.00
CA GLY A 166 17.47 -7.63 3.05
C GLY A 166 18.30 -7.82 1.79
N TYR A 167 18.92 -6.76 1.28
CA TYR A 167 19.84 -6.84 0.14
C TYR A 167 21.08 -7.68 0.47
N LEU A 168 21.72 -7.42 1.62
CA LEU A 168 22.90 -8.18 2.06
C LEU A 168 22.57 -9.67 2.26
N LEU A 169 21.44 -9.98 2.89
CA LEU A 169 20.97 -11.35 3.05
C LEU A 169 20.68 -12.01 1.71
N GLY A 170 20.04 -11.30 0.77
CA GLY A 170 19.80 -11.78 -0.58
C GLY A 170 21.09 -12.12 -1.34
N LEU A 171 22.14 -11.34 -1.17
CA LEU A 171 23.48 -11.65 -1.70
C LEU A 171 24.07 -12.91 -1.06
N GLY A 172 23.89 -13.08 0.25
CA GLY A 172 24.33 -14.27 0.98
C GLY A 172 23.64 -15.54 0.51
N THR A 173 22.35 -15.47 0.13
CA THR A 173 21.57 -16.62 -0.34
C THR A 173 22.16 -17.26 -1.60
N TYR A 174 22.86 -16.52 -2.47
CA TYR A 174 23.52 -17.13 -3.64
C TYR A 174 24.59 -18.15 -3.24
N LYS A 175 25.37 -17.88 -2.18
CA LYS A 175 26.35 -18.84 -1.66
C LYS A 175 25.66 -20.07 -1.06
N PHE A 176 24.53 -19.86 -0.40
CA PHE A 176 23.74 -20.96 0.17
C PHE A 176 23.15 -21.87 -0.90
N ILE A 177 22.60 -21.31 -1.98
CA ILE A 177 22.07 -22.08 -3.12
C ILE A 177 23.18 -22.90 -3.77
N TYR A 178 24.36 -22.32 -3.97
CA TYR A 178 25.52 -23.05 -4.52
C TYR A 178 25.93 -24.25 -3.64
N MET A 179 25.82 -24.12 -2.32
CA MET A 179 26.12 -25.21 -1.38
C MET A 179 25.10 -26.36 -1.46
N VAL A 180 23.82 -26.05 -1.71
CA VAL A 180 22.73 -27.04 -1.75
C VAL A 180 22.56 -27.65 -3.15
N THR A 181 22.86 -26.90 -4.21
CA THR A 181 22.69 -27.37 -5.60
C THR A 181 23.86 -26.89 -6.48
N PRO A 182 25.00 -27.62 -6.48
CA PRO A 182 26.20 -27.24 -7.23
C PRO A 182 26.00 -27.18 -8.75
N THR A 183 24.99 -27.87 -9.27
CA THR A 183 24.67 -27.95 -10.71
C THR A 183 23.92 -26.72 -11.24
N LEU A 184 23.34 -25.89 -10.36
CA LEU A 184 22.68 -24.65 -10.74
C LEU A 184 23.65 -23.47 -10.61
N GLN A 185 24.31 -23.13 -11.72
CA GLN A 185 25.11 -21.91 -11.79
C GLN A 185 24.19 -20.69 -11.90
N VAL A 186 23.84 -20.11 -10.76
CA VAL A 186 23.05 -18.89 -10.69
C VAL A 186 23.94 -17.69 -10.98
N LYS A 187 23.73 -17.03 -12.12
CA LYS A 187 24.45 -15.79 -12.47
C LYS A 187 24.10 -14.68 -11.47
N GLN A 188 25.06 -14.32 -10.62
CA GLN A 188 24.94 -13.17 -9.74
C GLN A 188 24.96 -11.89 -10.58
N LYS A 189 23.78 -11.30 -10.84
CA LYS A 189 23.70 -9.94 -11.37
C LYS A 189 23.74 -8.95 -10.21
N VAL A 190 24.92 -8.74 -9.64
CA VAL A 190 25.15 -7.64 -8.71
C VAL A 190 25.28 -6.36 -9.55
N SER A 191 24.24 -5.54 -9.56
CA SER A 191 24.27 -4.23 -10.21
C SER A 191 23.71 -3.19 -9.26
N ALA A 192 24.43 -2.06 -9.15
CA ALA A 192 24.08 -0.93 -8.29
C ALA A 192 22.65 -0.42 -8.55
N PHE A 193 22.17 -0.55 -9.79
CA PHE A 193 20.81 -0.19 -10.15
C PHE A 193 19.77 -1.05 -9.41
N TRP A 194 20.01 -2.36 -9.30
CA TRP A 194 19.09 -3.28 -8.60
C TRP A 194 19.17 -3.14 -7.09
N SER A 195 20.34 -2.79 -6.55
CA SER A 195 20.51 -2.43 -5.13
C SER A 195 19.68 -1.20 -4.78
N LEU A 196 19.77 -0.15 -5.60
CA LEU A 196 19.02 1.08 -5.40
C LEU A 196 17.51 0.86 -5.59
N ALA A 197 17.12 0.05 -6.59
CA ALA A 197 15.73 -0.32 -6.80
C ALA A 197 15.15 -1.10 -5.62
N ALA A 198 15.91 -2.03 -5.01
CA ALA A 198 15.47 -2.79 -3.84
C ALA A 198 15.21 -1.89 -2.63
N ILE A 199 16.13 -0.97 -2.34
CA ILE A 199 15.97 0.02 -1.26
C ILE A 199 14.78 0.93 -1.56
N GLY A 200 14.65 1.43 -2.79
CA GLY A 200 13.52 2.26 -3.22
C GLY A 200 12.17 1.53 -3.14
N MET A 201 12.13 0.24 -3.46
CA MET A 201 10.92 -0.58 -3.31
C MET A 201 10.56 -0.79 -1.83
N SER A 202 11.53 -1.04 -0.96
CA SER A 202 11.30 -1.17 0.48
C SER A 202 10.79 0.14 1.07
N LEU A 203 11.44 1.26 0.72
CA LEU A 203 11.05 2.59 1.19
C LEU A 203 9.63 2.95 0.72
N SER A 204 9.30 2.70 -0.55
CA SER A 204 7.97 3.00 -1.07
C SER A 204 6.87 2.15 -0.42
N ALA A 205 7.12 0.86 -0.14
CA ALA A 205 6.19 0.00 0.58
C ALA A 205 5.90 0.53 2.00
N VAL A 206 6.96 0.90 2.72
CA VAL A 206 6.85 1.41 4.09
C VAL A 206 6.18 2.79 4.13
N LEU A 207 6.53 3.69 3.22
CA LEU A 207 5.89 5.00 3.12
C LEU A 207 4.42 4.88 2.73
N MET A 208 4.04 3.98 1.81
CA MET A 208 2.64 3.72 1.50
C MET A 208 1.88 3.18 2.71
N GLY A 209 2.44 2.21 3.44
CA GLY A 209 1.87 1.71 4.70
C GLY A 209 1.65 2.84 5.71
N GLY A 210 2.66 3.69 5.91
CA GLY A 210 2.56 4.85 6.80
C GLY A 210 1.50 5.87 6.36
N VAL A 211 1.46 6.24 5.08
CA VAL A 211 0.48 7.20 4.54
C VAL A 211 -0.94 6.65 4.63
N VAL A 212 -1.16 5.38 4.31
CA VAL A 212 -2.47 4.72 4.43
C VAL A 212 -2.93 4.69 5.88
N ALA A 213 -2.03 4.37 6.82
CA ALA A 213 -2.33 4.43 8.25
C ALA A 213 -2.72 5.85 8.70
N ILE A 214 -1.98 6.87 8.27
CA ILE A 214 -2.28 8.28 8.58
C ILE A 214 -3.64 8.71 7.99
N ARG A 215 -3.92 8.41 6.71
CA ARG A 215 -5.19 8.79 6.06
C ARG A 215 -6.40 8.12 6.70
N ASN A 216 -6.28 6.86 7.08
CA ASN A 216 -7.36 6.15 7.76
C ASN A 216 -7.50 6.60 9.23
N SER A 217 -6.48 7.24 9.82
CA SER A 217 -6.50 7.70 11.22
C SER A 217 -7.30 8.97 11.46
N THR A 218 -7.33 9.92 10.51
CA THR A 218 -8.12 11.16 10.66
C THR A 218 -9.62 10.89 10.72
N VAL A 219 -10.04 9.71 10.24
CA VAL A 219 -11.41 9.20 10.35
C VAL A 219 -11.69 8.59 11.72
N ILE A 220 -10.64 8.22 12.48
CA ILE A 220 -10.75 7.41 13.69
C ILE A 220 -10.07 8.10 14.89
N THR A 221 -9.93 9.43 14.97
CA THR A 221 -9.55 10.07 16.25
C THR A 221 -10.66 9.78 17.29
N PRO A 222 -10.39 9.03 18.38
CA PRO A 222 -11.42 8.49 19.27
C PRO A 222 -11.97 9.53 20.28
N SER A 223 -11.69 10.82 20.10
CA SER A 223 -12.37 11.89 20.85
C SER A 223 -13.80 12.14 20.36
N LEU A 224 -14.14 11.68 19.15
CA LEU A 224 -15.53 11.56 18.73
C LEU A 224 -15.99 10.13 19.00
N ARG A 225 -16.56 9.89 20.19
CA ARG A 225 -17.54 8.81 20.39
C ARG A 225 -18.66 9.01 19.35
N ARG A 226 -18.48 8.44 18.15
CA ARG A 226 -19.34 8.60 16.97
C ARG A 226 -20.26 7.38 16.75
N ARG A 227 -20.15 6.34 17.58
CA ARG A 227 -21.21 5.32 17.70
C ARG A 227 -21.93 5.53 19.02
N TRP A 228 -22.99 6.33 18.93
CA TRP A 228 -24.03 6.36 19.96
C TRP A 228 -24.66 4.97 20.03
N ARG A 229 -24.64 4.34 21.20
CA ARG A 229 -25.45 3.15 21.49
C ARG A 229 -26.65 3.64 22.26
N THR A 230 -27.83 3.46 21.70
CA THR A 230 -29.06 3.58 22.46
C THR A 230 -29.15 2.39 23.39
N GLU A 231 -29.08 2.63 24.68
CA GLU A 231 -29.42 1.59 25.65
C GLU A 231 -30.94 1.45 25.62
N ARG A 232 -31.40 0.29 25.18
CA ARG A 232 -32.81 -0.08 25.27
C ARG A 232 -33.07 -0.32 26.75
N GLY A 233 -33.92 0.50 27.37
CA GLY A 233 -34.56 0.11 28.63
C GLY A 233 -35.15 -1.29 28.44
N GLY A 234 -34.95 -2.17 29.41
CA GLY A 234 -35.30 -3.58 29.27
C GLY A 234 -36.79 -3.80 29.04
N GLY A 235 -37.22 -3.89 27.78
CA GLY A 235 -38.58 -4.29 27.40
C GLY A 235 -38.97 -3.81 26.00
N VAL A 236 -39.85 -4.55 25.31
CA VAL A 236 -40.32 -4.24 23.95
C VAL A 236 -41.14 -2.93 23.88
N ALA A 237 -41.53 -2.38 25.03
CA ALA A 237 -42.36 -1.19 25.18
C ALA A 237 -41.69 -0.02 25.94
N GLU A 238 -40.40 -0.11 26.30
CA GLU A 238 -39.74 0.96 27.04
C GLU A 238 -39.14 2.03 26.10
N PRO A 239 -39.31 3.33 26.40
CA PRO A 239 -38.76 4.42 25.61
C PRO A 239 -37.23 4.40 25.59
N TYR A 240 -36.63 4.84 24.48
CA TYR A 240 -35.17 4.97 24.40
C TYR A 240 -34.69 6.14 25.25
N VAL A 241 -33.81 5.86 26.20
CA VAL A 241 -33.13 6.90 26.99
C VAL A 241 -31.91 7.38 26.21
N VAL A 242 -31.92 8.66 25.84
CA VAL A 242 -30.83 9.30 25.12
C VAL A 242 -30.10 10.23 26.09
N PRO A 243 -28.85 9.93 26.48
CA PRO A 243 -28.09 10.84 27.32
C PRO A 243 -27.75 12.10 26.53
N VAL A 244 -28.24 13.25 26.99
CA VAL A 244 -27.87 14.56 26.45
C VAL A 244 -26.63 15.04 27.20
N PRO A 245 -25.47 15.22 26.53
CA PRO A 245 -24.20 15.52 27.20
C PRO A 245 -24.10 17.01 27.56
N VAL A 246 -25.04 17.52 28.34
CA VAL A 246 -25.06 18.92 28.79
C VAL A 246 -25.19 18.95 30.31
N HIS A 247 -24.20 19.58 30.96
CA HIS A 247 -24.29 19.93 32.38
C HIS A 247 -24.89 21.33 32.47
N VAL A 248 -26.07 21.44 33.09
CA VAL A 248 -26.79 22.70 33.26
C VAL A 248 -26.77 23.06 34.75
N TYR A 249 -26.18 24.21 35.09
CA TYR A 249 -26.18 24.74 36.46
C TYR A 249 -27.52 25.41 36.76
N GLU A 250 -27.91 25.47 38.04
CA GLU A 250 -29.18 26.06 38.49
C GLU A 250 -29.41 27.49 37.98
N GLU A 251 -28.35 28.30 37.88
CA GLU A 251 -28.39 29.67 37.36
C GLU A 251 -28.66 29.76 35.85
N GLU A 252 -28.40 28.69 35.10
CA GLU A 252 -28.46 28.66 33.63
C GLU A 252 -29.71 27.96 33.10
N VAL A 253 -30.52 27.31 33.96
CA VAL A 253 -31.58 26.38 33.51
C VAL A 253 -32.68 27.09 32.74
N GLU A 254 -33.17 28.22 33.23
CA GLU A 254 -34.21 28.98 32.53
C GLU A 254 -33.76 29.41 31.13
N ARG A 255 -32.48 29.79 31.03
CA ARG A 255 -31.83 30.20 29.77
C ARG A 255 -31.65 29.01 28.83
N PHE A 256 -31.28 27.85 29.36
CA PHE A 256 -31.18 26.60 28.62
C PHE A 256 -32.55 26.14 28.09
N VAL A 257 -33.59 26.20 28.92
CA VAL A 257 -34.96 25.83 28.52
C VAL A 257 -35.49 26.77 27.44
N GLY A 258 -35.28 28.09 27.58
CA GLY A 258 -35.63 29.06 26.54
C GLY A 258 -34.86 28.83 25.23
N PHE A 259 -33.58 28.49 25.31
CA PHE A 259 -32.77 28.14 24.15
C PHE A 259 -33.28 26.88 23.45
N LEU A 260 -33.56 25.81 24.22
CA LEU A 260 -34.14 24.57 23.70
C LEU A 260 -35.46 24.82 22.99
N GLU A 261 -36.37 25.59 23.62
CA GLU A 261 -37.65 25.92 23.03
C GLU A 261 -37.49 26.70 21.71
N SER A 262 -36.62 27.71 21.68
CA SER A 262 -36.33 28.49 20.48
C SER A 262 -35.82 27.61 19.33
N ARG A 263 -34.88 26.70 19.62
CA ARG A 263 -34.33 25.78 18.62
C ARG A 263 -35.35 24.75 18.14
N LEU A 264 -36.17 24.22 19.04
CA LEU A 264 -37.25 23.31 18.70
C LEU A 264 -38.31 24.01 17.84
N ARG A 265 -38.69 25.25 18.15
CA ARG A 265 -39.61 26.04 17.31
C ARG A 265 -39.01 26.38 15.95
N GLY A 266 -37.71 26.72 15.88
CA GLY A 266 -37.00 26.90 14.62
C GLY A 266 -37.00 25.64 13.74
N ALA A 267 -36.97 24.46 14.35
CA ALA A 267 -37.04 23.18 13.64
C ALA A 267 -38.44 22.83 13.10
N GLN A 268 -39.48 23.64 13.36
CA GLN A 268 -40.83 23.41 12.80
C GLN A 268 -40.88 23.65 11.28
N GLY A 269 -39.99 24.50 10.76
CA GLY A 269 -39.89 24.82 9.33
C GLY A 269 -38.95 23.92 8.52
N GLY A 270 -38.51 22.79 9.08
CA GLY A 270 -37.60 21.87 8.40
C GLY A 270 -38.20 21.29 7.11
N ARG A 271 -37.38 21.19 6.05
CA ARG A 271 -37.82 20.72 4.71
C ARG A 271 -38.08 19.21 4.66
N GLU A 272 -37.36 18.42 5.45
CA GLU A 272 -37.43 16.95 5.45
C GLU A 272 -38.13 16.42 6.70
N LEU A 273 -37.68 16.90 7.86
CA LEU A 273 -38.21 16.55 9.17
C LEU A 273 -38.52 17.84 9.93
N ALA A 274 -39.64 17.85 10.64
CA ALA A 274 -40.10 19.00 11.41
C ALA A 274 -40.54 18.59 12.82
N THR A 275 -40.28 19.47 13.78
CA THR A 275 -40.85 19.36 15.13
C THR A 275 -42.32 19.77 15.09
N ARG A 276 -43.18 19.09 15.85
CA ARG A 276 -44.61 19.37 15.98
C ARG A 276 -45.04 19.22 17.44
N MET A 277 -46.19 19.78 17.78
CA MET A 277 -46.81 19.66 19.12
C MET A 277 -45.85 19.97 20.29
N ILE A 278 -45.04 21.03 20.15
CA ILE A 278 -44.12 21.44 21.21
C ILE A 278 -44.93 21.97 22.39
N ARG A 279 -44.75 21.38 23.57
CA ARG A 279 -45.31 21.87 24.84
C ARG A 279 -44.19 21.92 25.87
N VAL A 280 -44.09 23.05 26.55
CA VAL A 280 -43.18 23.26 27.68
C VAL A 280 -44.07 23.40 28.92
N THR A 281 -43.79 22.61 29.94
CA THR A 281 -44.52 22.66 31.21
C THR A 281 -43.52 22.73 32.34
N GLU A 282 -43.71 23.68 33.24
CA GLU A 282 -42.92 23.80 34.46
C GLU A 282 -43.59 22.97 35.56
N ALA A 283 -42.83 22.05 36.14
CA ALA A 283 -43.25 21.27 37.30
C ALA A 283 -42.86 22.04 38.56
N ALA A 284 -43.84 22.30 39.43
CA ALA A 284 -43.64 23.09 40.64
C ALA A 284 -42.84 22.34 41.73
N GLU A 285 -42.99 21.02 41.86
CA GLU A 285 -42.28 20.20 42.86
C GLU A 285 -42.03 18.76 42.36
N PRO A 286 -40.77 18.28 42.30
CA PRO A 286 -39.52 19.05 42.36
C PRO A 286 -39.41 20.04 41.19
N ARG A 287 -38.78 21.21 41.42
CA ARG A 287 -38.65 22.26 40.40
C ARG A 287 -37.96 21.70 39.15
N GLY A 288 -38.65 21.72 38.03
CA GLY A 288 -38.14 21.14 36.79
C GLY A 288 -38.98 21.50 35.58
N TRP A 289 -38.47 21.17 34.39
CA TRP A 289 -39.14 21.44 33.13
C TRP A 289 -39.35 20.16 32.34
N VAL A 290 -40.57 20.00 31.83
CA VAL A 290 -40.93 18.91 30.92
C VAL A 290 -41.23 19.52 29.56
N ILE A 291 -40.42 19.17 28.56
CA ILE A 291 -40.60 19.58 27.17
C ILE A 291 -41.03 18.36 26.37
N THR A 292 -42.23 18.39 25.82
CA THR A 292 -42.72 17.33 24.93
C THR A 292 -42.83 17.85 23.50
N PHE A 293 -42.42 17.03 22.54
CA PHE A 293 -42.58 17.33 21.11
C PHE A 293 -42.61 16.05 20.28
N SER A 294 -43.18 16.12 19.09
CA SER A 294 -43.05 15.07 18.08
C SER A 294 -42.11 15.50 16.96
N TYR A 295 -41.35 14.56 16.41
CA TYR A 295 -40.48 14.80 15.26
C TYR A 295 -40.94 13.92 14.11
N VAL A 296 -41.39 14.57 13.03
CA VAL A 296 -42.17 13.91 11.97
C VAL A 296 -41.64 14.28 10.59
N THR A 297 -41.79 13.35 9.65
CA THR A 297 -41.46 13.58 8.24
C THR A 297 -42.49 14.51 7.61
N VAL A 298 -42.01 15.53 6.88
CA VAL A 298 -42.87 16.52 6.23
C VAL A 298 -43.37 16.03 4.88
N ASN A 299 -42.60 15.18 4.19
CA ASN A 299 -42.92 14.68 2.86
C ASN A 299 -43.40 13.21 2.91
N ALA A 300 -44.56 12.94 2.33
CA ALA A 300 -45.22 11.63 2.35
C ALA A 300 -44.51 10.55 1.50
N ASN A 301 -43.56 10.94 0.64
CA ASN A 301 -42.81 10.02 -0.23
C ASN A 301 -41.61 9.33 0.47
N MET A 302 -41.32 9.66 1.73
CA MET A 302 -40.28 9.00 2.53
C MET A 302 -40.91 8.02 3.53
N THR A 303 -40.14 7.02 3.99
CA THR A 303 -40.51 6.19 5.13
C THR A 303 -40.91 7.09 6.30
N GLY A 304 -42.15 6.95 6.78
CA GLY A 304 -42.72 7.85 7.77
C GLY A 304 -41.97 7.77 9.11
N ILE A 305 -41.01 8.66 9.32
CA ILE A 305 -40.40 8.86 10.64
C ILE A 305 -41.41 9.60 11.50
N TYR A 306 -41.76 9.00 12.64
CA TYR A 306 -42.57 9.58 13.69
C TYR A 306 -41.96 9.20 15.04
N THR A 307 -41.59 10.21 15.82
CA THR A 307 -41.15 10.01 17.21
C THR A 307 -41.95 10.87 18.17
N ARG A 308 -42.22 10.34 19.36
CA ARG A 308 -42.73 11.10 20.51
C ARG A 308 -41.61 11.26 21.50
N ASN A 309 -41.38 12.48 21.92
CA ASN A 309 -40.20 12.83 22.67
C ASN A 309 -40.59 13.60 23.93
N ALA A 310 -39.95 13.24 25.04
CA ALA A 310 -40.08 13.93 26.31
C ALA A 310 -38.68 14.23 26.85
N LEU A 311 -38.39 15.50 27.06
CA LEU A 311 -37.20 15.98 27.71
C LEU A 311 -37.57 16.43 29.12
N THR A 312 -36.97 15.81 30.13
CA THR A 312 -37.17 16.17 31.53
C THR A 312 -35.89 16.77 32.07
N VAL A 313 -36.00 17.98 32.63
CA VAL A 313 -34.92 18.69 33.29
C VAL A 313 -35.26 18.73 34.77
N GLU A 314 -34.63 17.86 35.56
CA GLU A 314 -34.91 17.68 37.00
C GLU A 314 -33.71 18.17 37.83
N GLN A 315 -33.96 18.74 39.01
CA GLN A 315 -32.88 19.11 39.93
C GLN A 315 -32.15 17.85 40.43
N GLY A 316 -30.84 17.78 40.17
CA GLY A 316 -29.96 16.73 40.68
C GLY A 316 -29.38 17.07 42.05
N GLY A 317 -28.91 16.05 42.79
CA GLY A 317 -28.40 16.20 44.16
C GLY A 317 -27.16 17.11 44.33
N ASP A 318 -26.43 17.39 43.25
CA ASP A 318 -25.15 18.13 43.27
C ASP A 318 -25.29 19.63 42.85
N GLY A 319 -26.48 20.22 42.91
CA GLY A 319 -26.71 21.61 42.47
C GLY A 319 -26.69 21.80 40.93
N ALA A 320 -26.73 20.70 40.19
CA ALA A 320 -26.84 20.67 38.73
C ALA A 320 -28.16 20.02 38.32
N TYR A 321 -28.76 20.50 37.23
CA TYR A 321 -29.95 19.90 36.65
C TYR A 321 -29.58 18.75 35.72
N LEU A 322 -30.23 17.61 35.93
CA LEU A 322 -30.04 16.42 35.13
C LEU A 322 -31.06 16.39 33.99
N VAL A 323 -30.56 16.34 32.76
CA VAL A 323 -31.36 16.35 31.55
C VAL A 323 -31.56 14.92 31.04
N LYS A 324 -32.77 14.39 31.15
CA LYS A 324 -33.16 13.08 30.61
C LYS A 324 -33.95 13.29 29.33
N PHE A 325 -33.52 12.68 28.22
CA PHE A 325 -34.28 12.67 26.98
C PHE A 325 -34.84 11.27 26.71
N LEU A 326 -36.16 11.16 26.71
CA LEU A 326 -36.91 9.96 26.38
C LEU A 326 -37.46 10.09 24.96
N CYS A 327 -37.14 9.12 24.11
CA CYS A 327 -37.55 9.08 22.72
C CYS A 327 -38.28 7.78 22.42
N GLU A 328 -39.52 7.86 21.98
CA GLU A 328 -40.31 6.73 21.50
C GLU A 328 -40.47 6.81 19.99
N GLY A 329 -40.16 5.72 19.28
CA GLY A 329 -40.37 5.63 17.84
C GLY A 329 -39.61 4.48 17.20
N ASN A 330 -39.62 4.44 15.87
CA ASN A 330 -38.80 3.50 15.10
C ASN A 330 -37.30 3.81 15.25
N GLU A 331 -36.43 2.81 15.07
CA GLU A 331 -34.97 2.95 15.25
C GLU A 331 -34.37 4.07 14.39
N GLU A 332 -34.89 4.23 13.17
CA GLU A 332 -34.50 5.31 12.25
C GLU A 332 -34.92 6.69 12.76
N GLY A 333 -36.13 6.83 13.31
CA GLY A 333 -36.60 8.06 13.91
C GLY A 333 -35.87 8.42 15.19
N VAL A 334 -35.59 7.43 16.04
CA VAL A 334 -34.80 7.62 17.27
C VAL A 334 -33.40 8.13 16.94
N ARG A 335 -32.76 7.60 15.89
CA ARG A 335 -31.48 8.12 15.38
C ARG A 335 -31.60 9.56 14.88
N ALA A 336 -32.65 9.88 14.12
CA ALA A 336 -32.87 11.21 13.58
C ALA A 336 -33.11 12.26 14.69
N THR A 337 -33.96 11.93 15.65
CA THR A 337 -34.27 12.80 16.79
C THR A 337 -33.07 12.94 17.74
N GLY A 338 -32.35 11.86 18.02
CA GLY A 338 -31.10 11.92 18.78
C GLY A 338 -30.05 12.82 18.11
N GLY A 339 -29.97 12.78 16.78
CA GLY A 339 -29.12 13.69 16.00
C GLY A 339 -29.55 15.17 16.07
N LEU A 340 -30.86 15.46 16.15
CA LEU A 340 -31.36 16.82 16.39
C LEU A 340 -30.98 17.31 17.78
N MET A 341 -31.27 16.53 18.83
CA MET A 341 -30.97 16.91 20.22
C MET A 341 -29.48 17.13 20.46
N ARG A 342 -28.61 16.31 19.85
CA ARG A 342 -27.16 16.50 19.95
C ARG A 342 -26.69 17.80 19.30
N ARG A 343 -27.23 18.16 18.13
CA ARG A 343 -26.90 19.44 17.48
C ARG A 343 -27.28 20.61 18.39
N ILE A 344 -28.48 20.58 18.95
CA ILE A 344 -28.94 21.60 19.91
C ILE A 344 -28.04 21.64 21.15
N GLY A 345 -27.65 20.49 21.72
CA GLY A 345 -26.73 20.45 22.87
C GLY A 345 -25.33 21.01 22.58
N LEU A 346 -24.80 20.78 21.36
CA LEU A 346 -23.53 21.36 20.92
C LEU A 346 -23.64 22.88 20.71
N ASP A 347 -24.72 23.33 20.08
CA ASP A 347 -24.99 24.75 19.86
C ASP A 347 -25.10 25.50 21.20
N TRP A 348 -25.73 24.88 22.21
CA TRP A 348 -25.76 25.41 23.57
C TRP A 348 -24.37 25.56 24.17
N GLY A 349 -23.49 24.55 24.03
CA GLY A 349 -22.12 24.63 24.52
C GLY A 349 -21.32 25.78 23.89
N LEU A 350 -21.54 26.05 22.59
CA LEU A 350 -20.93 27.19 21.89
C LEU A 350 -21.49 28.53 22.34
N GLU A 351 -22.81 28.62 22.57
CA GLU A 351 -23.48 29.84 23.00
C GLU A 351 -23.09 30.20 24.44
N ARG A 352 -23.02 29.20 25.32
CA ARG A 352 -22.51 29.34 26.68
C ARG A 352 -21.08 29.90 26.72
N ALA A 353 -20.18 29.37 25.87
CA ALA A 353 -18.80 29.85 25.79
C ALA A 353 -18.70 31.32 25.34
N ARG A 354 -19.62 31.81 24.50
CA ARG A 354 -19.67 33.22 24.08
C ARG A 354 -20.17 34.14 25.19
N VAL A 355 -21.14 33.70 25.97
CA VAL A 355 -21.75 34.49 27.06
C VAL A 355 -20.83 34.58 28.29
N VAL A 356 -19.98 33.59 28.53
CA VAL A 356 -19.00 33.62 29.63
C VAL A 356 -17.75 34.45 29.26
N ALA A 357 -17.46 34.61 27.96
CA ALA A 357 -16.27 35.32 27.47
C ALA A 357 -16.48 36.82 27.17
N GLY A 358 -17.72 37.31 27.24
CA GLY A 358 -18.07 38.73 27.08
C GLY A 358 -18.76 39.24 28.33
#